data_AF-A0A6N9QKU9-F1
#
_entry.id   AF-A0A6N9QKU9-F1
#
_cell.length_a   1.000
_cell.length_b   1.000
_cell.length_c   1.000
_cell.angle_alpha   90.00
_cell.angle_beta   90.00
_cell.angle_gamma   90.00
#
_symmetry.space_group_name_H-M   'P 1'
#
loop_
_entity.id
_entity.type
_entity.pdbx_description
1 polymer ?
#
loop_
_entity_poly.entity_id
_entity_poly.type
_entity_poly.pdbx_seq_one_letter_code
_entity_poly.pdbx_strand_id
1 'polypeptide(L)'
;DRYFLDNVAEWICEVDRGQLFPYKGNYSTYLETKAARIEAQGQQQAKLAKRMARELEWVRSSPKARQAKSKARLANFEQMSAEARNAKKLDFSEIQIPAGPRLGAKVLEVSHLHKTFGDRVLIDDLSFSLPQGGIVGVIGPNGVGKSTLFKMIMGLEEPTSGTLDVGETVKLSYV
;
A
#
# COMPACT_ATOMS: atom_id res chain seq x y z
N ASP A 1 1.51 -7.35 11.05
CA ASP A 1 1.17 -7.11 12.47
C ASP A 1 2.33 -6.34 13.11
N ARG A 2 2.14 -5.04 13.39
CA ARG A 2 3.21 -4.14 13.87
C ARG A 2 3.56 -4.41 15.33
N TYR A 3 2.55 -4.74 16.14
CA TYR A 3 2.72 -5.06 17.56
C TYR A 3 3.48 -6.36 17.76
N PHE A 4 3.24 -7.36 16.91
CA PHE A 4 4.03 -8.59 16.92
C PHE A 4 5.52 -8.33 16.69
N LEU A 5 5.86 -7.53 15.67
CA LEU A 5 7.25 -7.19 15.36
C LEU A 5 7.90 -6.33 16.45
N ASP A 6 7.12 -5.52 17.16
CA ASP A 6 7.65 -4.68 18.24
C ASP A 6 7.96 -5.48 19.52
N ASN A 7 7.19 -6.54 19.78
CA ASN A 7 7.30 -7.35 20.99
C ASN A 7 8.19 -8.59 20.85
N VAL A 8 8.35 -9.12 19.63
CA VAL A 8 9.04 -10.41 19.40
C VAL A 8 10.35 -10.25 18.63
N ALA A 9 10.47 -9.24 17.76
CA ALA A 9 11.64 -9.14 16.90
C ALA A 9 12.81 -8.46 17.62
N GLU A 10 13.93 -9.17 17.73
CA GLU A 10 15.21 -8.61 18.15
C GLU A 10 16.04 -8.07 16.97
N TRP A 11 15.67 -8.49 15.75
CA TRP A 11 16.31 -8.09 14.50
C TRP A 11 15.27 -7.92 13.39
N ILE A 12 15.47 -6.90 12.57
CA ILE A 12 14.67 -6.64 11.37
C ILE A 12 15.59 -6.59 10.17
N CYS A 13 15.27 -7.34 9.13
CA CYS A 13 16.00 -7.29 7.86
C CYS A 13 15.10 -6.67 6.80
N GLU A 14 15.45 -5.47 6.35
CA GLU A 14 14.76 -4.82 5.24
C GLU A 14 15.38 -5.25 3.91
N VAL A 15 14.54 -5.72 2.99
CA VAL A 15 14.94 -5.97 1.60
C VAL A 15 14.52 -4.77 0.77
N ASP A 16 15.48 -4.05 0.20
CA ASP A 16 15.22 -2.95 -0.73
C ASP A 16 16.14 -3.07 -1.95
N ARG A 17 15.54 -3.17 -3.14
CA ARG A 17 16.23 -3.30 -4.45
C ARG A 17 17.34 -4.36 -4.50
N GLY A 18 17.09 -5.53 -3.92
CA GLY A 18 18.06 -6.63 -3.90
C GLY A 18 19.21 -6.43 -2.92
N GLN A 19 19.15 -5.40 -2.07
CA GLN A 19 20.05 -5.22 -0.94
C GLN A 19 19.32 -5.53 0.37
N LEU A 20 20.07 -6.13 1.31
CA LEU A 20 19.59 -6.45 2.65
C LEU A 20 20.18 -5.45 3.64
N PHE A 21 19.31 -4.84 4.43
CA PHE A 21 19.68 -3.91 5.49
C PHE A 21 19.27 -4.51 6.84
N PRO A 22 20.22 -5.06 7.60
CA PRO A 22 19.95 -5.57 8.94
C PRO A 22 19.88 -4.42 9.95
N TYR A 23 18.87 -4.47 10.81
CA TYR A 23 18.63 -3.56 11.91
C TYR A 23 18.55 -4.38 13.20
N LYS A 24 19.32 -3.95 14.20
CA LYS A 24 19.27 -4.54 15.53
C LYS A 24 18.23 -3.78 16.36
N GLY A 25 17.25 -4.49 16.89
CA GLY A 25 16.13 -3.93 17.64
C GLY A 25 14.78 -4.28 17.04
N ASN A 26 13.74 -3.74 17.67
CA ASN A 26 12.36 -4.03 17.35
C ASN A 26 11.81 -3.10 16.24
N TYR A 27 10.53 -3.23 15.95
CA TYR A 27 9.86 -2.47 14.87
C TYR A 27 10.00 -0.95 15.04
N SER A 28 9.87 -0.44 16.25
CA SER A 28 10.02 0.98 16.55
C SER A 28 11.44 1.49 16.25
N THR A 29 12.47 0.77 16.72
CA THR A 29 13.87 1.10 16.43
C THR A 29 14.19 1.05 14.93
N TYR A 30 13.62 0.08 14.22
CA TYR A 30 13.73 0.00 12.76
C TYR A 30 13.14 1.24 12.06
N LEU A 31 11.94 1.70 12.45
CA LEU A 31 11.31 2.86 11.82
C LEU A 31 12.13 4.14 12.01
N GLU A 32 12.67 4.36 13.20
CA GLU A 32 13.51 5.53 13.51
C GLU A 32 14.82 5.51 12.70
N THR A 33 15.53 4.38 12.71
CA THR A 33 16.79 4.23 11.98
C THR A 33 16.59 4.28 10.46
N LYS A 34 15.47 3.74 9.96
CA LYS A 34 15.08 3.87 8.55
C LYS A 34 14.74 5.31 8.18
N ALA A 35 14.00 6.05 9.01
CA ALA A 35 13.70 7.45 8.77
C ALA A 35 14.98 8.29 8.68
N ALA A 36 15.89 8.13 9.64
CA ALA A 36 17.20 8.79 9.63
C ALA A 36 18.03 8.44 8.38
N ARG A 37 18.03 7.16 7.96
CA ARG A 37 18.69 6.72 6.72
C ARG A 37 18.07 7.38 5.49
N ILE A 38 16.74 7.40 5.39
CA ILE A 38 16.02 7.99 4.25
C ILE A 38 16.30 9.50 4.19
N GLU A 39 16.32 10.18 5.33
CA GLU A 39 16.66 11.60 5.40
C GLU A 39 18.10 11.85 4.96
N ALA A 40 19.06 11.09 5.48
CA ALA A 40 20.47 11.17 5.08
C ALA A 40 20.66 10.88 3.57
N GLN A 41 19.97 9.86 3.04
CA GLN A 41 19.94 9.54 1.61
C GLN A 41 19.31 10.67 0.79
N GLY A 42 18.21 11.26 1.27
CA GLY A 42 17.56 12.42 0.62
C GLY A 42 18.48 13.63 0.56
N GLN A 43 19.20 13.93 1.64
CA GLN A 43 20.20 15.00 1.67
C GLN A 43 21.37 14.73 0.72
N GLN A 44 21.86 13.48 0.66
CA GLN A 44 22.91 13.07 -0.29
C GLN A 44 22.42 13.17 -1.75
N GLN A 45 21.21 12.71 -2.05
CA GLN A 45 20.58 12.82 -3.36
C GLN A 45 20.38 14.28 -3.76
N ALA A 46 19.96 15.16 -2.85
CA ALA A 46 19.82 16.58 -3.11
C ALA A 46 21.18 17.25 -3.42
N LYS A 47 22.24 16.88 -2.71
CA LYS A 47 23.62 17.34 -2.99
C LYS A 47 24.10 16.86 -4.36
N LEU A 48 23.85 15.58 -4.69
CA LEU A 48 24.19 14.98 -5.98
C LEU A 48 23.43 15.64 -7.14
N ALA A 49 22.12 15.87 -6.98
CA ALA A 49 21.28 16.57 -7.96
C ALA A 49 21.75 18.01 -8.20
N LYS A 50 22.13 18.75 -7.15
CA LYS A 50 22.73 20.10 -7.29
C LYS A 50 24.08 20.06 -8.04
N ARG A 51 24.92 19.05 -7.79
CA ARG A 51 26.18 18.85 -8.52
C ARG A 51 25.91 18.54 -10.00
N MET A 52 24.96 17.64 -10.29
CA MET A 52 24.53 17.33 -11.65
C MET A 52 23.99 18.55 -12.39
N ALA A 53 23.16 19.38 -11.73
CA ALA A 53 22.62 20.59 -12.33
C ALA A 53 23.73 21.58 -12.72
N ARG A 54 24.73 21.78 -11.84
CA ARG A 54 25.91 22.62 -12.14
C ARG A 54 26.76 22.06 -13.28
N GLU A 55 26.96 20.74 -13.31
CA GLU A 55 27.67 20.10 -14.42
C GLU A 55 26.92 20.24 -15.75
N LEU A 56 25.60 20.08 -15.75
CA LEU A 56 24.76 20.24 -16.92
C LEU A 56 24.72 21.68 -17.44
N GLU A 57 24.74 22.67 -16.55
CA GLU A 57 24.86 24.09 -16.87
C GLU A 57 26.23 24.41 -17.50
N TRP A 58 27.32 23.85 -16.96
CA TRP A 58 28.66 23.96 -17.56
C TRP A 58 28.74 23.28 -18.94
N VAL A 59 28.12 22.12 -19.13
CA VAL A 59 28.07 21.44 -20.43
C VAL A 59 27.32 22.26 -21.48
N ARG A 60 26.35 23.09 -21.05
CA ARG A 60 25.57 23.99 -21.91
C ARG A 60 26.29 25.31 -22.20
N SER A 61 27.29 25.70 -21.41
CA SER A 61 28.02 26.96 -21.62
C SER A 61 29.18 26.81 -22.63
N SER A 62 28.96 27.39 -23.81
CA SER A 62 29.95 27.73 -24.85
C SER A 62 30.51 26.58 -25.73
N PRO A 63 30.58 26.76 -27.08
CA PRO A 63 31.02 25.71 -28.03
C PRO A 63 32.49 25.29 -27.89
N LYS A 64 33.38 26.18 -27.44
CA LYS A 64 34.83 25.90 -27.30
C LYS A 64 35.16 24.90 -26.18
N ALA A 65 34.26 24.70 -25.21
CA ALA A 65 34.40 23.68 -24.16
C ALA A 65 34.18 22.25 -24.67
N ARG A 66 33.68 22.07 -25.92
CA ARG A 66 33.38 20.75 -26.51
C ARG A 66 34.61 19.93 -26.89
N GLN A 67 35.73 20.56 -27.25
CA GLN A 67 36.91 19.84 -27.74
C GLN A 67 37.81 19.30 -26.62
N ALA A 68 37.80 19.90 -25.43
CA ALA A 68 38.53 19.43 -24.25
C ALA A 68 37.68 18.53 -23.31
N LYS A 69 36.51 18.05 -23.78
CA LYS A 69 35.59 17.20 -23.00
C LYS A 69 36.26 15.86 -22.70
N SER A 70 36.91 15.78 -21.55
CA SER A 70 37.50 14.55 -21.02
C SER A 70 36.46 13.43 -21.04
N LYS A 71 36.76 12.37 -21.80
CA LYS A 71 36.00 11.12 -21.91
C LYS A 71 35.62 10.56 -20.52
N ALA A 72 36.46 10.81 -19.50
CA ALA A 72 36.23 10.42 -18.11
C ALA A 72 35.04 11.17 -17.45
N ARG A 73 34.81 12.45 -17.78
CA ARG A 73 33.68 13.20 -17.20
C ARG A 73 32.34 12.84 -17.85
N LEU A 74 32.33 12.49 -19.13
CA LEU A 74 31.12 11.95 -19.78
C LEU A 74 30.74 10.59 -19.18
N ALA A 75 31.73 9.70 -18.99
CA ALA A 75 31.54 8.41 -18.34
C ALA A 75 31.01 8.56 -16.90
N ASN A 76 31.56 9.50 -16.12
CA ASN A 76 31.07 9.79 -14.77
C ASN A 76 29.62 10.30 -14.76
N PHE A 77 29.22 11.14 -15.72
CA PHE A 77 27.83 11.60 -15.83
C PHE A 77 26.87 10.46 -16.18
N GLU A 78 27.23 9.61 -17.15
CA GLU A 78 26.43 8.43 -17.50
C GLU A 78 26.28 7.48 -16.31
N GLN A 79 27.38 7.19 -15.60
CA GLN A 79 27.37 6.36 -14.40
C GLN A 79 26.50 6.96 -13.28
N MET A 80 26.67 8.24 -12.98
CA MET A 80 25.83 8.93 -11.99
C MET A 80 24.34 8.97 -12.40
N SER A 81 24.04 9.06 -13.71
CA SER A 81 22.66 9.02 -14.22
C SER A 81 22.03 7.62 -14.13
N ALA A 82 22.82 6.56 -14.32
CA ALA A 82 22.39 5.18 -14.17
C ALA A 82 22.14 4.85 -12.69
N GLU A 83 23.02 5.30 -11.79
CA GLU A 83 22.83 5.21 -10.34
C GLU A 83 21.56 5.96 -9.89
N ALA A 84 21.31 7.15 -10.43
CA ALA A 84 20.09 7.93 -10.13
C ALA A 84 18.80 7.25 -10.66
N ARG A 85 18.85 6.59 -11.82
CA ARG A 85 17.73 5.82 -12.36
C ARG A 85 17.41 4.60 -11.49
N ASN A 86 18.42 3.88 -11.03
CA ASN A 86 18.24 2.78 -10.08
C ASN A 86 17.81 3.28 -8.69
N ALA A 87 18.15 4.53 -8.34
CA ALA A 87 17.78 5.16 -7.08
C ALA A 87 16.34 5.73 -7.05
N LYS A 88 15.64 5.85 -8.19
CA LYS A 88 14.24 6.34 -8.25
C LYS A 88 13.32 5.44 -7.44
N LYS A 89 12.80 5.95 -6.32
CA LYS A 89 11.86 5.23 -5.45
C LYS A 89 10.70 4.72 -6.31
N LEU A 90 10.45 3.42 -6.26
CA LEU A 90 9.16 2.90 -6.66
C LEU A 90 8.18 3.45 -5.63
N ASP A 91 7.35 4.38 -6.06
CA ASP A 91 6.38 5.01 -5.20
C ASP A 91 5.20 4.06 -5.01
N PHE A 92 5.32 3.18 -4.02
CA PHE A 92 4.24 2.30 -3.58
C PHE A 92 3.31 2.99 -2.57
N SER A 93 3.42 4.32 -2.38
CA SER A 93 2.73 5.01 -1.29
C SER A 93 1.22 5.14 -1.49
N GLU A 94 0.73 5.00 -2.72
CA GLU A 94 -0.69 5.15 -3.01
C GLU A 94 -1.26 3.93 -3.74
N ILE A 95 -1.97 3.09 -2.98
CA ILE A 95 -2.94 2.17 -3.57
C ILE A 95 -4.11 3.03 -4.04
N GLN A 96 -4.19 3.30 -5.33
CA GLN A 96 -5.33 4.00 -5.91
C GLN A 96 -6.51 3.04 -6.04
N ILE A 97 -7.53 3.24 -5.21
CA ILE A 97 -8.82 2.56 -5.37
C ILE A 97 -9.61 3.34 -6.42
N PRO A 98 -9.99 2.73 -7.56
CA PRO A 98 -10.77 3.43 -8.57
C PRO A 98 -12.12 3.84 -7.99
N ALA A 99 -12.54 5.08 -8.28
CA ALA A 99 -13.86 5.54 -7.89
C ALA A 99 -14.92 4.70 -8.63
N GLY A 100 -15.81 4.07 -7.85
CA GLY A 100 -16.92 3.30 -8.40
C GLY A 100 -17.98 4.16 -9.08
N PRO A 101 -18.95 3.54 -9.78
CA PRO A 101 -20.12 4.23 -10.29
C PRO A 101 -20.92 4.89 -9.16
N ARG A 102 -21.79 5.85 -9.51
CA ARG A 102 -22.66 6.50 -8.52
C ARG A 102 -23.55 5.46 -7.82
N LEU A 103 -23.44 5.39 -6.50
CA LEU A 103 -24.31 4.59 -5.65
C LEU A 103 -25.64 5.33 -5.42
N GLY A 104 -26.73 4.56 -5.37
CA GLY A 104 -28.02 5.03 -4.86
C GLY A 104 -28.03 5.14 -3.33
N ALA A 105 -29.12 5.68 -2.78
CA ALA A 105 -29.26 5.87 -1.34
C ALA A 105 -29.21 4.57 -0.53
N LYS A 106 -29.78 3.48 -1.08
CA LYS A 106 -29.73 2.13 -0.52
C LYS A 106 -28.57 1.36 -1.13
N VAL A 107 -27.60 0.95 -0.29
CA VAL A 107 -26.46 0.11 -0.71
C VAL A 107 -26.68 -1.33 -0.27
N LEU A 108 -26.93 -1.56 1.02
CA LEU A 108 -27.19 -2.89 1.57
C LEU A 108 -28.20 -2.77 2.69
N GLU A 109 -29.19 -3.64 2.72
CA GLU A 109 -30.15 -3.77 3.80
C GLU A 109 -30.23 -5.23 4.20
N VAL A 110 -30.02 -5.49 5.49
CA VAL A 110 -30.02 -6.82 6.08
C VAL A 110 -31.07 -6.82 7.18
N SER A 111 -31.99 -7.77 7.16
CA SER A 111 -33.05 -7.89 8.16
C SER A 111 -33.20 -9.33 8.63
N HIS A 112 -33.10 -9.51 9.95
CA HIS A 112 -33.25 -10.77 10.66
C HIS A 112 -32.44 -11.91 10.03
N LEU A 113 -31.18 -11.63 9.66
CA LEU A 113 -30.33 -12.57 8.95
C LEU A 113 -29.87 -13.69 9.89
N HIS A 114 -30.12 -14.93 9.51
CA HIS A 114 -29.56 -16.10 10.17
C HIS A 114 -28.76 -16.96 9.19
N LYS A 115 -27.63 -17.49 9.67
CA LYS A 115 -26.81 -18.43 8.92
C LYS A 115 -26.27 -19.53 9.83
N THR A 116 -26.58 -20.75 9.44
CA THR A 116 -26.14 -21.98 10.10
C THR A 116 -25.39 -22.88 9.11
N PHE A 117 -24.40 -23.62 9.62
CA PHE A 117 -23.78 -24.73 8.89
C PHE A 117 -23.81 -25.97 9.77
N GLY A 118 -24.65 -26.95 9.39
CA GLY A 118 -24.98 -28.07 10.28
C GLY A 118 -25.50 -27.55 11.62
N ASP A 119 -24.89 -28.00 12.71
CA ASP A 119 -25.28 -27.61 14.07
C ASP A 119 -24.65 -26.29 14.54
N ARG A 120 -23.80 -25.66 13.72
CA ARG A 120 -23.09 -24.44 14.11
C ARG A 120 -23.82 -23.20 13.61
N VAL A 121 -24.24 -22.36 14.56
CA VAL A 121 -24.75 -21.01 14.28
C VAL A 121 -23.56 -20.07 14.03
N LEU A 122 -23.54 -19.41 12.87
CA LEU A 122 -22.53 -18.38 12.55
C LEU A 122 -23.08 -16.97 12.71
N ILE A 123 -24.32 -16.76 12.28
CA ILE A 123 -25.01 -15.47 12.37
C ILE A 123 -26.40 -15.76 12.92
N ASP A 124 -26.78 -15.00 13.93
CA ASP A 124 -28.08 -15.09 14.59
C ASP A 124 -28.69 -13.69 14.68
N ASP A 125 -29.86 -13.51 14.05
CA ASP A 125 -30.68 -12.29 14.05
C ASP A 125 -29.93 -10.98 13.75
N LEU A 126 -29.09 -10.98 12.70
CA LEU A 126 -28.35 -9.77 12.32
C LEU A 126 -29.21 -8.86 11.44
N SER A 127 -29.39 -7.61 11.87
CA SER A 127 -30.09 -6.57 11.11
C SER A 127 -29.26 -5.29 11.05
N PHE A 128 -29.01 -4.77 9.85
CA PHE A 128 -28.34 -3.48 9.66
C PHE A 128 -28.57 -2.94 8.24
N SER A 129 -28.42 -1.62 8.08
CA SER A 129 -28.44 -0.95 6.79
C SER A 129 -27.13 -0.21 6.54
N LEU A 130 -26.60 -0.31 5.33
CA LEU A 130 -25.45 0.47 4.86
C LEU A 130 -25.93 1.58 3.92
N PRO A 131 -25.82 2.86 4.33
CA PRO A 131 -26.09 3.98 3.43
C PRO A 131 -24.93 4.22 2.47
N GLN A 132 -25.19 5.04 1.44
CA GLN A 132 -24.15 5.53 0.53
C GLN A 132 -22.99 6.20 1.28
N GLY A 133 -21.75 5.83 0.91
CA GLY A 133 -20.54 6.38 1.52
C GLY A 133 -20.20 5.82 2.90
N GLY A 134 -21.02 4.90 3.44
CA GLY A 134 -20.71 4.22 4.69
C GLY A 134 -19.53 3.26 4.55
N ILE A 135 -18.64 3.27 5.54
CA ILE A 135 -17.53 2.32 5.65
C ILE A 135 -17.81 1.41 6.84
N VAL A 136 -17.85 0.10 6.61
CA VAL A 136 -18.12 -0.90 7.65
C VAL A 136 -16.88 -1.76 7.88
N GLY A 137 -16.36 -1.74 9.11
CA GLY A 137 -15.33 -2.66 9.56
C GLY A 137 -15.96 -3.87 10.24
N VAL A 138 -15.68 -5.08 9.74
CA VAL A 138 -16.15 -6.34 10.34
C VAL A 138 -15.01 -6.96 11.16
N ILE A 139 -15.20 -7.05 12.47
CA ILE A 139 -14.20 -7.58 13.40
C ILE A 139 -14.70 -8.84 14.12
N GLY A 140 -13.77 -9.69 14.55
CA GLY A 140 -14.08 -10.88 15.34
C GLY A 140 -13.05 -12.00 15.15
N PRO A 141 -13.12 -13.08 15.95
CA PRO A 141 -12.22 -14.22 15.84
C PRO A 141 -12.27 -14.92 14.48
N ASN A 142 -11.23 -15.68 14.15
CA ASN A 142 -11.23 -16.52 12.95
C ASN A 142 -12.31 -17.60 13.06
N GLY A 143 -13.01 -17.84 11.95
CA GLY A 143 -14.07 -18.85 11.88
C GLY A 143 -15.43 -18.44 12.47
N VAL A 144 -15.65 -17.17 12.85
CA VAL A 144 -16.95 -16.70 13.38
C VAL A 144 -17.99 -16.38 12.29
N GLY A 145 -17.64 -16.53 11.00
CA GLY A 145 -18.60 -16.28 9.90
C GLY A 145 -18.43 -14.95 9.16
N LYS A 146 -17.34 -14.20 9.39
CA LYS A 146 -17.06 -12.95 8.64
C LYS A 146 -17.03 -13.16 7.13
N SER A 147 -16.25 -14.14 6.65
CA SER A 147 -16.18 -14.48 5.23
C SER A 147 -17.52 -14.99 4.70
N THR A 148 -18.29 -15.70 5.53
CA THR A 148 -19.64 -16.16 5.20
C THR A 148 -20.59 -14.98 4.98
N LEU A 149 -20.54 -13.93 5.81
CA LEU A 149 -21.30 -12.69 5.60
C LEU A 149 -21.00 -12.08 4.24
N PHE A 150 -19.71 -11.94 3.88
CA PHE A 150 -19.32 -11.39 2.58
C PHE A 150 -19.79 -12.26 1.41
N LYS A 151 -19.71 -13.59 1.53
CA LYS A 151 -20.24 -14.50 0.51
C LYS A 151 -21.74 -14.36 0.31
N MET A 152 -22.51 -14.16 1.38
CA MET A 152 -23.95 -13.90 1.28
C MET A 152 -24.24 -12.56 0.62
N ILE A 153 -23.48 -11.50 0.93
CA ILE A 153 -23.60 -10.19 0.26
C ILE A 153 -23.32 -10.32 -1.25
N MET A 154 -22.37 -11.18 -1.63
CA MET A 154 -22.03 -11.46 -3.03
C MET A 154 -23.01 -12.43 -3.72
N GLY A 155 -24.00 -12.97 -3.03
CA GLY A 155 -24.90 -13.99 -3.55
C GLY A 155 -24.24 -15.35 -3.82
N LEU A 156 -23.03 -15.59 -3.28
CA LEU A 156 -22.33 -16.88 -3.39
C LEU A 156 -22.81 -17.91 -2.37
N GLU A 157 -23.48 -17.46 -1.31
CA GLU A 157 -24.12 -18.30 -0.33
C GLU A 157 -25.49 -17.71 0.03
N GLU A 158 -26.47 -18.58 0.25
CA GLU A 158 -27.80 -18.15 0.68
C GLU A 158 -27.88 -18.10 2.22
N PRO A 159 -28.65 -17.15 2.78
CA PRO A 159 -28.98 -17.17 4.19
C PRO A 159 -29.87 -18.36 4.53
N THR A 160 -29.78 -18.87 5.76
CA THR A 160 -30.71 -19.90 6.23
C THR A 160 -32.11 -19.31 6.43
N SER A 161 -32.17 -18.08 6.94
CA SER A 161 -33.41 -17.28 7.03
C SER A 161 -33.07 -15.79 7.11
N GLY A 162 -34.10 -14.93 6.99
CA GLY A 162 -33.94 -13.49 6.91
C GLY A 162 -33.81 -13.00 5.46
N THR A 163 -33.49 -11.72 5.32
CA THR A 163 -33.36 -11.06 4.02
C THR A 163 -32.06 -10.28 3.94
N LEU A 164 -31.43 -10.33 2.76
CA LEU A 164 -30.27 -9.54 2.39
C LEU A 164 -30.57 -8.93 1.03
N ASP A 165 -30.71 -7.61 1.00
CA ASP A 165 -31.07 -6.85 -0.18
C ASP A 165 -29.96 -5.87 -0.56
N VAL A 166 -29.41 -6.07 -1.76
CA VAL A 166 -28.32 -5.27 -2.31
C VAL A 166 -28.91 -4.29 -3.31
N GLY A 167 -28.62 -3.00 -3.15
CA GLY A 167 -29.17 -1.96 -4.03
C GLY A 167 -28.80 -2.15 -5.50
N GLU A 168 -29.71 -1.83 -6.41
CA GLU A 168 -29.55 -2.08 -7.86
C GLU A 168 -28.30 -1.43 -8.48
N THR A 169 -27.89 -0.28 -7.95
CA THR A 169 -26.71 0.47 -8.42
C THR A 169 -25.37 -0.10 -7.93
N VAL A 170 -25.40 -1.08 -7.04
CA VAL A 170 -24.21 -1.62 -6.39
C VAL A 170 -23.50 -2.58 -7.33
N LYS A 171 -22.23 -2.30 -7.62
CA LYS A 171 -21.32 -3.24 -8.28
C LYS A 171 -20.30 -3.73 -7.26
N LEU A 172 -20.42 -4.99 -6.88
CA LEU A 172 -19.49 -5.64 -5.95
C LEU A 172 -18.19 -5.96 -6.68
N SER A 173 -17.06 -5.67 -6.03
CA SER A 173 -15.72 -6.03 -6.48
C SER A 173 -14.98 -6.70 -5.33
N TYR A 174 -14.37 -7.84 -5.60
CA TYR A 174 -13.59 -8.63 -4.65
C TYR A 174 -12.26 -9.02 -5.31
N VAL A 175 -11.16 -8.94 -4.55
CA VAL A 175 -9.79 -9.28 -4.99
C VAL A 175 -9.27 -10.44 -4.15
#